data_AF-A0A7V2IBE2-F1
#
_entry.id   AF-A0A7V2IBE2-F1
#
_cell.length_a   1.000
_cell.length_b   1.000
_cell.length_c   1.000
_cell.angle_alpha   90.00
_cell.angle_beta   90.00
_cell.angle_gamma   90.00
#
_symmetry.space_group_name_H-M   'P 1'
#
loop_
_entity.id
_entity.type
_entity.pdbx_description
1 polymer ?
#
loop_
_entity_poly.entity_id
_entity_poly.type
_entity_poly.pdbx_seq_one_letter_code
_entity_poly.pdbx_strand_id
1 'polypeptide(L)'
;MGQLRRLDDLRLRGRARWAPGERAWLAEPTEIVEVLTGEGFEEYRHEVMRSRRDRPPAGGVWQGLNSRTGAVASAIWVRRPDAPPLVFIDIDGEPIQGGDP
;
A
#
# COMPACT_ATOMS: atom_id res chain seq x y z
N MET A 1 -9.14 7.87 12.45
CA MET A 1 -8.88 6.42 12.29
C MET A 1 -9.65 5.92 11.08
N GLY A 2 -9.10 6.12 9.88
CA GLY A 2 -9.73 5.65 8.64
C GLY A 2 -9.33 4.20 8.38
N GLN A 3 -10.13 3.25 8.84
CA GLN A 3 -9.94 1.85 8.50
C GLN A 3 -10.48 1.64 7.08
N LEU A 4 -9.60 1.38 6.11
CA LEU A 4 -9.97 1.00 4.76
C LEU A 4 -10.66 -0.38 4.81
N ARG A 5 -11.99 -0.44 4.68
CA ARG A 5 -12.76 -1.70 4.79
C ARG A 5 -12.21 -2.81 3.90
N ARG A 6 -11.81 -2.47 2.68
CA ARG A 6 -11.22 -3.43 1.72
C ARG A 6 -9.80 -3.90 2.11
N LEU A 7 -9.07 -3.13 2.90
CA LEU A 7 -7.77 -3.55 3.44
C LEU A 7 -7.95 -4.60 4.55
N ASP A 8 -9.03 -4.50 5.34
CA ASP A 8 -9.40 -5.59 6.27
C ASP A 8 -9.81 -6.85 5.53
N ASP A 9 -10.51 -6.75 4.40
CA ASP A 9 -10.84 -7.92 3.60
C ASP A 9 -9.57 -8.65 3.12
N LEU A 10 -8.54 -7.90 2.69
CA LEU A 10 -7.23 -8.50 2.38
C LEU A 10 -6.61 -9.15 3.61
N ARG A 11 -6.74 -8.51 4.78
CA ARG A 11 -6.21 -9.05 6.04
C ARG A 11 -6.90 -10.36 6.44
N LEU A 12 -8.23 -10.40 6.40
CA LEU A 12 -9.04 -11.58 6.73
C LEU A 12 -8.76 -12.74 5.78
N ARG A 13 -8.43 -12.45 4.52
CA ARG A 13 -8.02 -13.45 3.52
C ARG A 13 -6.55 -13.87 3.61
N GLY A 14 -5.79 -13.32 4.56
CA GLY A 14 -4.35 -13.60 4.72
C GLY A 14 -3.46 -13.01 3.64
N ARG A 15 -3.99 -12.06 2.84
CA ARG A 15 -3.28 -11.37 1.74
C ARG A 15 -2.56 -10.11 2.18
N ALA A 16 -2.97 -9.54 3.32
CA ALA A 16 -2.28 -8.44 3.98
C ALA A 16 -2.06 -8.77 5.45
N ARG A 17 -0.90 -8.44 6.00
CA ARG A 17 -0.62 -8.59 7.43
C ARG A 17 0.08 -7.35 7.96
N TRP A 18 -0.38 -6.83 9.08
CA TRP A 18 0.34 -5.75 9.77
C TRP A 18 1.64 -6.27 10.38
N ALA A 19 2.72 -5.52 10.17
CA ALA A 19 4.04 -5.77 10.73
C ALA A 19 4.36 -4.62 11.70
N PRO A 20 4.13 -4.80 13.03
CA PRO A 20 4.28 -3.70 13.99
C PRO A 20 5.71 -3.15 14.08
N GLY A 21 6.72 -4.02 13.93
CA GLY A 21 8.14 -3.62 14.02
C GLY A 21 8.56 -2.70 12.89
N GLU A 22 8.07 -2.96 11.68
CA GLU A 22 8.35 -2.18 10.47
C GLU A 22 7.35 -1.05 10.26
N ARG A 23 6.26 -1.01 11.04
CA ARG A 23 5.13 -0.08 10.90
C ARG A 23 4.59 -0.05 9.48
N ALA A 24 4.44 -1.24 8.88
CA ALA A 24 4.06 -1.43 7.49
C ALA A 24 3.14 -2.64 7.31
N TRP A 25 2.50 -2.71 6.15
CA TRP A 25 1.77 -3.87 5.71
C TRP A 25 2.66 -4.82 4.93
N LEU A 26 2.52 -6.11 5.19
CA LEU A 26 3.07 -7.19 4.39
C LEU A 26 2.02 -7.63 3.38
N ALA A 27 2.15 -7.16 2.14
CA ALA A 27 1.16 -7.39 1.08
C ALA A 27 1.79 -7.19 -0.31
N GLU A 28 1.13 -7.71 -1.34
CA GLU A 28 1.50 -7.36 -2.72
C GLU A 28 1.06 -5.92 -3.06
N PRO A 29 1.96 -5.06 -3.61
CA PRO A 29 1.63 -3.67 -3.90
C PRO A 29 0.44 -3.50 -4.84
N THR A 30 0.25 -4.41 -5.79
CA THR A 30 -0.87 -4.36 -6.73
C THR A 30 -2.21 -4.55 -6.04
N GLU A 31 -2.29 -5.44 -5.03
CA GLU A 31 -3.52 -5.63 -4.25
C GLU A 31 -3.85 -4.40 -3.40
N ILE A 32 -2.83 -3.72 -2.88
CA ILE A 32 -3.01 -2.46 -2.15
C ILE A 32 -3.53 -1.36 -3.09
N VAL A 33 -2.97 -1.24 -4.30
CA VAL A 33 -3.45 -0.29 -5.30
C VAL A 33 -4.88 -0.60 -5.74
N GLU A 34 -5.24 -1.87 -5.92
CA GLU A 34 -6.62 -2.31 -6.20
C GLU A 34 -7.59 -1.95 -5.07
N VAL A 35 -7.15 -2.06 -3.81
CA VAL A 35 -7.92 -1.60 -2.65
C VAL A 35 -8.14 -0.09 -2.71
N LEU A 36 -7.09 0.70 -2.90
CA LEU A 36 -7.16 2.16 -2.92
C LEU A 36 -8.01 2.67 -4.09
N THR A 37 -7.81 2.13 -5.29
CA THR A 37 -8.63 2.45 -6.46
C THR A 37 -10.09 2.05 -6.26
N GLY A 38 -10.35 0.91 -5.61
CA GLY A 38 -11.68 0.48 -5.23
C GLY A 38 -12.40 1.41 -4.24
N GLU A 39 -11.66 2.20 -3.47
CA GLU A 39 -12.19 3.21 -2.54
C GLU A 39 -12.35 4.60 -3.21
N GLY A 40 -12.10 4.69 -4.51
CA GLY A 40 -12.34 5.89 -5.32
C GLY A 40 -11.13 6.81 -5.45
N PHE A 41 -9.91 6.34 -5.14
CA PHE A 41 -8.68 7.07 -5.45
C PHE A 41 -8.26 6.78 -6.89
N GLU A 42 -8.19 7.80 -7.73
CA GLU A 42 -7.73 7.69 -9.11
C GLU A 42 -6.22 7.90 -9.16
N GLU A 43 -5.49 7.03 -9.87
CA GLU A 43 -4.03 7.12 -9.99
C GLU A 43 -3.63 8.45 -10.65
N TYR A 44 -2.76 9.22 -9.97
CA TYR A 44 -2.11 10.39 -10.57
C TYR A 44 -0.59 10.24 -10.65
N ARG A 45 0.00 9.33 -9.87
CA ARG A 45 1.44 9.03 -9.90
C ARG A 45 1.69 7.56 -9.65
N HIS A 46 2.57 6.98 -10.47
CA HIS A 46 3.09 5.64 -10.26
C HIS A 46 4.55 5.59 -10.73
N GLU A 47 5.46 5.32 -9.80
CA GLU A 47 6.88 5.19 -10.07
C GLU A 47 7.43 3.88 -9.51
N VAL A 48 8.37 3.28 -10.22
CA VAL A 48 8.96 1.99 -9.87
C VAL A 48 10.48 2.13 -9.85
N MET A 49 11.10 1.95 -8.68
CA MET A 49 12.56 2.04 -8.52
C MET A 49 13.23 0.72 -8.87
N ARG A 50 14.19 0.76 -9.79
CA ARG A 50 14.98 -0.41 -10.22
C ARG A 50 16.43 -0.22 -9.82
N SER A 51 17.04 -1.24 -9.23
CA SER A 51 18.48 -1.25 -8.93
C SER A 51 19.30 -1.70 -10.14
N ARG A 52 18.91 -2.82 -10.79
CA ARG A 52 19.53 -3.33 -12.02
C ARG A 52 18.45 -3.87 -12.97
N ARG A 53 18.74 -3.89 -14.28
CA ARG A 53 17.77 -4.28 -15.33
C ARG A 53 17.42 -5.79 -15.28
N ASP A 54 18.29 -6.61 -14.70
CA ASP A 54 18.14 -8.07 -14.52
C ASP A 54 17.40 -8.46 -13.24
N ARG A 55 17.06 -7.51 -12.36
CA ARG A 55 16.39 -7.79 -11.09
C ARG A 55 14.96 -7.24 -11.06
N PRO A 56 14.05 -7.87 -10.31
CA PRO A 56 12.77 -7.27 -9.98
C PRO A 56 12.97 -5.87 -9.38
N PRO A 57 12.03 -4.93 -9.59
CA PRO A 57 12.10 -3.62 -8.97
C PRO A 57 12.30 -3.70 -7.45
N ALA A 58 13.17 -2.84 -6.92
CA ALA A 58 13.47 -2.82 -5.50
C ALA A 58 12.30 -2.23 -4.68
N GLY A 59 11.46 -1.43 -5.32
CA GLY A 59 10.32 -0.77 -4.69
C GLY A 59 9.59 0.12 -5.67
N GLY A 60 8.71 0.96 -5.12
CA GLY A 60 7.99 1.95 -5.90
C GLY A 60 7.09 2.79 -5.02
N VAL A 61 6.44 3.75 -5.66
CA VAL A 61 5.43 4.61 -5.08
C VAL A 61 4.25 4.69 -6.02
N TRP A 62 3.08 4.65 -5.43
CA TRP A 62 1.81 4.93 -6.08
C TRP A 62 1.12 6.03 -5.28
N GLN A 63 0.51 6.98 -5.97
CA GLN A 63 -0.33 7.99 -5.34
C GLN A 63 -1.61 8.19 -6.14
N GLY A 64 -2.72 8.31 -5.42
CA GLY A 64 -4.04 8.50 -5.98
C GLY A 64 -4.78 9.67 -5.34
N LEU A 65 -5.63 10.34 -6.12
CA LEU A 65 -6.46 11.46 -5.71
C LEU A 65 -7.92 11.03 -5.74
N ASN A 66 -8.63 11.23 -4.63
CA ASN A 66 -10.09 11.13 -4.63
C ASN A 66 -10.66 12.51 -4.98
N SER A 67 -11.04 12.70 -6.25
CA SER A 67 -11.53 13.99 -6.76
C SER A 67 -12.81 14.49 -6.08
N ARG A 68 -13.58 13.60 -5.43
CA ARG A 68 -14.79 13.95 -4.68
C ARG A 68 -14.48 14.57 -3.33
N THR A 69 -13.47 14.05 -2.63
CA THR A 69 -13.13 14.49 -1.27
C THR A 69 -11.91 15.40 -1.21
N GLY A 70 -11.09 15.41 -2.26
CA GLY A 70 -9.78 16.06 -2.28
C GLY A 70 -8.68 15.28 -1.58
N ALA A 71 -8.98 14.10 -1.03
CA ALA A 71 -8.03 13.29 -0.28
C ALA A 71 -6.98 12.65 -1.19
N VAL A 72 -5.76 12.52 -0.69
CA VAL A 72 -4.63 11.86 -1.37
C VAL A 72 -4.26 10.59 -0.63
N ALA A 73 -4.25 9.46 -1.34
CA ALA A 73 -3.68 8.21 -0.84
C ALA A 73 -2.29 8.02 -1.41
N SER A 74 -1.35 7.59 -0.58
CA SER A 74 -0.02 7.16 -1.02
C SER A 74 0.24 5.72 -0.59
N ALA A 75 0.84 4.93 -1.48
CA ALA A 75 1.36 3.60 -1.19
C ALA A 75 2.82 3.54 -1.63
N ILE A 76 3.73 3.37 -0.67
CA ILE A 76 5.16 3.18 -0.92
C ILE A 76 5.51 1.75 -0.58
N TRP A 77 6.24 1.06 -1.45
CA TRP A 77 6.63 -0.32 -1.17
C TRP A 77 8.10 -0.59 -1.40
N VAL A 78 8.61 -1.57 -0.65
CA VAL A 78 9.96 -2.12 -0.77
C VAL A 78 9.86 -3.63 -0.89
N ARG A 79 10.40 -4.19 -1.98
CA ARG A 79 10.49 -5.64 -2.15
C ARG A 79 11.61 -6.22 -1.31
N ARG A 80 11.40 -7.43 -0.81
CA ARG A 80 12.39 -8.19 -0.03
C ARG A 80 12.65 -9.52 -0.73
N PRO A 81 13.87 -10.07 -0.66
CA PRO A 81 14.22 -11.31 -1.37
C PRO A 81 13.39 -12.53 -0.93
N ASP A 82 13.16 -12.68 0.37
CA ASP A 82 12.63 -13.92 0.96
C ASP A 82 11.32 -13.71 1.74
N ALA A 83 10.63 -12.60 1.49
CA ALA A 83 9.40 -12.26 2.20
C ALA A 83 8.50 -11.33 1.38
N PRO A 84 7.19 -11.27 1.69
CA PRO A 84 6.28 -10.32 1.04
C PRO A 84 6.81 -8.88 1.12
N PRO A 85 6.50 -8.02 0.13
CA PRO A 85 6.87 -6.61 0.17
C PRO A 85 6.34 -5.91 1.41
N LEU A 86 7.12 -4.95 1.91
CA LEU A 86 6.62 -3.99 2.90
C LEU A 86 5.91 -2.88 2.13
N VAL A 87 4.71 -2.52 2.56
CA VAL A 87 3.86 -1.48 1.98
C VAL A 87 3.45 -0.50 3.06
N PHE A 88 3.87 0.75 2.90
CA PHE A 88 3.50 1.88 3.72
C PHE A 88 2.34 2.57 3.03
N ILE A 89 1.25 2.80 3.77
CA ILE A 89 0.03 3.40 3.24
C ILE A 89 -0.29 4.61 4.10
N ASP A 90 -0.54 5.75 3.48
CA ASP A 90 -1.09 6.93 4.14
C ASP A 90 -2.26 7.50 3.32
N ILE A 91 -3.20 8.14 4.03
CA ILE A 91 -4.24 8.98 3.44
C ILE A 91 -4.12 10.35 4.08
N ASP A 92 -3.92 11.38 3.27
CA ASP A 92 -3.66 12.76 3.72
C ASP A 92 -2.50 12.86 4.72
N GLY A 93 -1.48 12.01 4.54
CA GLY A 93 -0.30 11.93 5.43
C GLY A 93 -0.54 11.16 6.72
N GLU A 94 -1.75 10.67 6.98
CA GLU A 94 -2.07 9.84 8.14
C GLU A 94 -1.84 8.35 7.82
N PRO A 95 -0.89 7.68 8.51
CA PRO A 95 -0.57 6.28 8.22
C PRO A 95 -1.73 5.33 8.53
N ILE A 96 -2.02 4.43 7.60
CA ILE A 96 -2.98 3.34 7.80
C ILE A 96 -2.26 2.19 8.50
N GLN A 97 -2.60 2.01 9.77
CA GLN A 97 -2.09 0.91 10.58
C GLN A 97 -3.06 -0.27 10.54
N GLY A 98 -2.55 -1.49 10.66
CA GLY A 98 -3.41 -2.61 10.99
C GLY A 98 -3.75 -2.50 12.46
N GLY A 99 -5.01 -2.22 12.78
CA GLY A 99 -5.46 -2.14 14.16
C GLY A 99 -5.00 -3.36 14.96
N ASP A 100 -4.81 -3.17 16.26
CA ASP A 100 -4.57 -4.32 17.14
C ASP A 100 -5.75 -5.30 17.06
N PRO A 101 -5.50 -6.62 17.12
CA PRO A 101 -6.55 -7.63 17.15
C PRO A 101 -7.53 -7.46 18.32
#